data_AF-A0A5N6E8R5-F1
#
_entry.id   AF-A0A5N6E8R5-F1
#
_cell.length_a   1.000
_cell.length_b   1.000
_cell.length_c   1.000
_cell.angle_alpha   90.00
_cell.angle_beta   90.00
_cell.angle_gamma   90.00
#
_symmetry.space_group_name_H-M   'P 1'
#
loop_
_entity.id
_entity.type
_entity.pdbx_description
1 polymer ?
#
loop_
_entity_poly.entity_id
_entity_poly.type
_entity_poly.pdbx_seq_one_letter_code
_entity_poly.pdbx_strand_id
1 'polypeptide(L)'
;MPRSVSPSENESSDILAGSLGALSLTEKTVTVHATPAQYNPFAPFLVNEARAPEAIHSIDELMRVVIPQHLAGLQRCRRFQLAESDPLYLQGRQFQERWGVSESSFLNWMELLTGWMEFPAVMLLNPSPWDHLPHAEMVDLSTTLTWLEDTLQMAQLALQDVIIFDMFPMVRDDLLERTDVADRVALVQESFALTVECLRRVQPRVLISCQCCTQPLNARWGFFDNAMAQQLCSSVAGAQSGQVRGVDVGGHRMHVVQGMHPNYIVQKRPDLNGMLQGLFVRVFHGFGVWKSRRQATQGALLGAATVISSLVVTLRRQLQLYQKMCQQAQEFGIEGPVAVGRVEELQSQLDGWEGHLDG
;
A
#
# COMPACT_ATOMS: atom_id res chain seq x y z
N MET A 1 2.72 -30.34 -67.98
CA MET A 1 1.62 -29.87 -67.12
C MET A 1 1.93 -30.28 -65.69
N PRO A 2 2.56 -29.40 -64.89
CA PRO A 2 3.06 -29.71 -63.55
C PRO A 2 2.02 -29.39 -62.47
N ARG A 3 2.06 -30.14 -61.36
CA ARG A 3 1.28 -29.90 -60.14
C ARG A 3 1.95 -28.82 -59.29
N SER A 4 1.16 -27.83 -58.89
CA SER A 4 1.49 -26.76 -57.96
C SER A 4 1.58 -27.28 -56.53
N VAL A 5 2.66 -26.93 -55.83
CA VAL A 5 2.82 -27.08 -54.38
C VAL A 5 2.74 -25.67 -53.78
N SER A 6 1.84 -25.49 -52.82
CA SER A 6 1.68 -24.25 -52.03
C SER A 6 2.69 -24.23 -50.87
N PRO A 7 3.25 -23.06 -50.49
CA PRO A 7 4.11 -22.96 -49.32
C PRO A 7 3.28 -22.75 -48.04
N SER A 8 3.54 -23.55 -47.01
CA SER A 8 3.04 -23.32 -45.66
C SER A 8 3.94 -22.30 -44.95
N GLU A 9 3.34 -21.17 -44.58
CA GLU A 9 3.98 -20.08 -43.84
C GLU A 9 4.06 -20.38 -42.33
N ASN A 10 5.22 -20.06 -41.75
CA ASN A 10 5.45 -19.46 -40.43
C ASN A 10 4.46 -19.77 -39.28
N GLU A 11 4.76 -20.79 -38.47
CA GLU A 11 4.20 -20.94 -37.11
C GLU A 11 5.25 -20.85 -35.98
N SER A 12 6.51 -20.56 -36.29
CA SER A 12 7.60 -20.58 -35.29
C SER A 12 7.82 -19.25 -34.54
N SER A 13 7.10 -18.17 -34.88
CA SER A 13 7.34 -16.84 -34.27
C SER A 13 6.53 -16.59 -33.00
N ASP A 14 5.46 -17.34 -32.73
CA ASP A 14 4.53 -17.03 -31.64
C ASP A 14 4.86 -17.71 -30.31
N ILE A 15 5.61 -18.81 -30.33
CA ILE A 15 5.98 -19.55 -29.12
C ILE A 15 6.97 -18.75 -28.25
N LEU A 16 7.85 -17.96 -28.87
CA LEU A 16 8.89 -17.19 -28.17
C LEU A 16 8.38 -15.95 -27.42
N ALA A 17 7.22 -15.41 -27.82
CA ALA A 17 6.59 -14.32 -27.08
C ALA A 17 5.97 -14.81 -25.76
N GLY A 18 5.57 -16.09 -25.71
CA GLY A 18 4.96 -16.72 -24.52
C GLY A 18 5.96 -17.05 -23.41
N SER A 19 7.12 -17.64 -23.72
CA SER A 19 8.07 -18.11 -22.69
C SER A 19 8.81 -16.98 -21.96
N LEU A 20 8.89 -15.77 -22.53
CA LEU A 20 9.56 -14.62 -21.90
C LEU A 20 8.63 -13.75 -21.03
N GLY A 21 7.32 -14.04 -21.02
CA GLY A 21 6.36 -13.44 -20.09
C GLY A 21 6.57 -13.87 -18.62
N ALA A 22 7.34 -14.94 -18.39
CA ALA A 22 7.64 -15.48 -17.06
C ALA A 22 8.56 -14.59 -16.20
N LEU A 23 9.18 -13.55 -16.78
CA LEU A 23 9.95 -12.53 -16.06
C LEU A 23 9.09 -11.39 -15.49
N SER A 24 7.77 -11.52 -15.54
CA SER A 24 6.85 -10.59 -14.87
C SER A 24 7.08 -10.65 -13.36
N LEU A 25 7.84 -9.67 -12.84
CA LEU A 25 7.91 -9.34 -11.42
C LEU A 25 6.54 -8.80 -10.99
N THR A 26 5.55 -9.68 -10.88
CA THR A 26 4.33 -9.36 -10.16
C THR A 26 4.69 -9.13 -8.70
N GLU A 27 4.23 -8.01 -8.16
CA GLU A 27 4.23 -7.83 -6.70
C GLU A 27 3.50 -9.03 -6.12
N LYS A 28 4.20 -9.86 -5.34
CA LYS A 28 3.55 -10.89 -4.53
C LYS A 28 2.71 -10.18 -3.48
N THR A 29 1.44 -9.95 -3.80
CA THR A 29 0.37 -9.75 -2.83
C THR A 29 0.33 -11.01 -1.98
N VAL A 30 0.94 -10.94 -0.79
CA VAL A 30 0.81 -12.01 0.19
C VAL A 30 -0.52 -11.78 0.90
N THR A 31 -1.55 -12.50 0.45
CA THR A 31 -2.80 -12.67 1.21
C THR A 31 -2.47 -13.47 2.46
N VAL A 32 -2.53 -12.83 3.62
CA VAL A 32 -2.24 -13.48 4.90
C VAL A 32 -3.49 -14.26 5.33
N HIS A 33 -3.46 -15.58 5.20
CA HIS A 33 -4.42 -16.45 5.89
C HIS A 33 -4.05 -16.53 7.37
N ALA A 34 -4.90 -16.01 8.24
CA ALA A 34 -4.73 -16.10 9.68
C ALA A 34 -5.11 -17.51 10.17
N THR A 35 -4.15 -18.21 10.79
CA THR A 35 -4.39 -19.37 11.68
C THR A 35 -3.46 -19.28 12.90
N PRO A 36 -3.81 -19.95 14.01
CA PRO A 36 -4.00 -19.31 15.30
C PRO A 36 -2.71 -18.95 16.04
N ALA A 37 -2.87 -17.97 16.93
CA ALA A 37 -1.90 -17.43 17.87
C ALA A 37 -0.81 -18.42 18.31
N GLN A 38 0.39 -18.31 17.72
CA GLN A 38 1.67 -18.52 18.44
C GLN A 38 2.96 -18.30 17.62
N TYR A 39 2.92 -17.92 16.35
CA TYR A 39 4.13 -17.54 15.63
C TYR A 39 4.15 -16.04 15.32
N ASN A 40 4.91 -15.27 16.10
CA ASN A 40 5.28 -13.90 15.75
C ASN A 40 6.57 -13.97 14.90
N PRO A 41 6.50 -13.82 13.57
CA PRO A 41 7.69 -13.84 12.70
C PRO A 41 8.66 -12.69 12.98
N PHE A 42 8.27 -11.73 13.83
CA PHE A 42 9.11 -10.63 14.28
C PHE A 42 9.79 -10.84 15.64
N ALA A 43 9.58 -11.98 16.31
CA ALA A 43 10.21 -12.28 17.60
C ALA A 43 11.75 -12.10 17.61
N PRO A 44 12.51 -12.45 16.55
CA PRO A 44 13.95 -12.20 16.50
C PRO A 44 14.33 -10.72 16.42
N PHE A 45 13.43 -9.84 15.97
CA PHE A 45 13.64 -8.39 15.90
C PHE A 45 13.24 -7.66 17.20
N LEU A 46 12.48 -8.31 18.08
CA LEU A 46 12.07 -7.77 19.38
C LEU A 46 13.13 -7.97 20.48
N VAL A 47 14.11 -8.86 20.28
CA VAL A 47 15.15 -9.16 21.30
C VAL A 47 16.13 -7.99 21.51
N ASN A 48 16.13 -6.98 20.63
CA ASN A 48 16.88 -5.73 20.84
C ASN A 48 16.08 -4.58 21.47
N GLU A 49 14.80 -4.76 21.79
CA GLU A 49 13.95 -3.76 22.47
C GLU A 49 13.93 -3.92 24.01
N ALA A 50 14.92 -4.62 24.59
CA ALA A 50 15.09 -4.75 26.05
C ALA A 50 15.62 -3.48 26.74
N ARG A 51 15.62 -2.34 26.05
CA ARG A 51 15.65 -1.00 26.66
C ARG A 51 14.35 -0.33 26.25
N ALA A 52 13.50 -0.01 27.23
CA ALA A 52 12.36 0.87 26.99
C ALA A 52 12.82 2.06 26.14
N PRO A 53 12.32 2.23 24.91
CA PRO A 53 12.75 3.36 24.10
C PRO A 53 12.27 4.62 24.80
N GLU A 54 13.16 5.61 24.86
CA GLU A 54 12.89 6.96 25.36
C GLU A 54 11.49 7.41 24.94
N ALA A 55 10.74 7.95 25.89
CA ALA A 55 9.38 8.37 25.62
C ALA A 55 9.42 9.53 24.60
N ILE A 56 9.18 9.21 23.33
CA ILE A 56 9.10 10.20 22.25
C ILE A 56 7.88 11.07 22.52
N HIS A 57 8.12 12.35 22.78
CA HIS A 57 7.10 13.32 23.18
C HIS A 57 6.87 14.41 22.14
N SER A 58 7.77 14.53 21.16
CA SER A 58 7.70 15.55 20.12
C SER A 58 7.90 14.99 18.71
N ILE A 59 7.38 15.73 17.73
CA ILE A 59 7.59 15.46 16.32
C ILE A 59 9.07 15.54 15.95
N ASP A 60 9.84 16.42 16.59
CA ASP A 60 11.27 16.57 16.30
C ASP A 60 12.07 15.33 16.71
N GLU A 61 11.76 14.73 17.86
CA GLU A 61 12.34 13.46 18.30
C GLU A 61 11.91 12.30 17.39
N LEU A 62 10.63 12.25 17.01
CA LEU A 62 10.11 11.25 16.06
C LEU A 62 10.88 11.29 14.73
N MET A 63 11.10 12.49 14.19
CA MET A 63 11.82 12.72 12.94
C MET A 63 13.31 12.37 13.04
N ARG A 64 13.92 12.52 14.22
CA ARG A 64 15.36 12.24 14.44
C ARG A 64 15.65 10.78 14.71
N VAL A 65 14.74 10.09 15.41
CA VAL A 65 15.00 8.74 15.95
C VAL A 65 14.15 7.70 15.23
N VAL A 66 12.83 7.81 15.33
CA VAL A 66 11.90 6.74 14.92
C VAL A 66 11.81 6.60 13.41
N ILE A 67 11.57 7.70 12.69
CA ILE A 67 11.35 7.66 11.23
C ILE A 67 12.60 7.20 10.47
N PRO A 68 13.82 7.70 10.75
CA PRO A 68 15.02 7.22 10.06
C PRO A 68 15.29 5.73 10.29
N GLN A 69 15.12 5.25 11.53
CA GLN A 69 15.27 3.82 11.84
C GLN A 69 14.22 2.99 11.10
N HIS A 70 12.98 3.48 11.03
CA HIS A 70 11.92 2.79 10.32
C HIS A 70 12.21 2.70 8.82
N LEU A 71 12.60 3.81 8.19
CA LEU A 71 12.96 3.88 6.77
C LEU A 71 14.15 2.97 6.43
N ALA A 72 15.18 2.92 7.29
CA ALA A 72 16.33 2.05 7.10
C ALA A 72 15.96 0.55 7.12
N GLY A 73 14.90 0.18 7.86
CA GLY A 73 14.38 -1.18 7.95
C GLY A 73 13.44 -1.60 6.81
N LEU A 74 13.04 -0.68 5.92
CA LEU A 74 12.10 -1.00 4.84
C LEU A 74 12.77 -1.85 3.75
N GLN A 75 12.45 -3.15 3.73
CA GLN A 75 12.91 -4.08 2.69
C GLN A 75 11.76 -4.72 1.91
N ARG A 76 10.75 -5.22 2.62
CA ARG A 76 9.56 -5.87 2.07
C ARG A 76 8.32 -5.23 2.69
N CYS A 77 7.88 -4.12 2.11
CA CYS A 77 6.64 -3.51 2.54
C CYS A 77 5.46 -4.37 2.07
N ARG A 78 4.46 -4.46 2.93
CA ARG A 78 3.24 -5.23 2.70
C ARG A 78 2.10 -4.26 2.54
N ARG A 79 1.25 -4.57 1.57
CA ARG A 79 0.01 -3.83 1.39
C ARG A 79 -1.07 -4.52 2.21
N PHE A 80 -1.72 -3.77 3.10
CA PHE A 80 -2.91 -4.24 3.79
C PHE A 80 -4.07 -4.18 2.79
N GLN A 81 -4.78 -5.29 2.64
CA GLN A 81 -6.03 -5.41 1.91
C GLN A 81 -6.91 -6.38 2.67
N LEU A 82 -8.14 -5.97 2.94
CA LEU A 82 -9.06 -6.77 3.73
C LEU A 82 -9.72 -7.83 2.84
N ALA A 83 -9.33 -9.10 3.04
CA ALA A 83 -9.92 -10.22 2.29
C ALA A 83 -11.31 -10.58 2.85
N GLU A 84 -12.21 -11.08 2.00
CA GLU A 84 -13.57 -11.47 2.43
C GLU A 84 -13.61 -12.58 3.48
N SER A 85 -12.59 -13.44 3.47
CA SER A 85 -12.43 -14.51 4.47
C SER A 85 -11.88 -14.03 5.81
N ASP A 86 -11.49 -12.75 5.90
CA ASP A 86 -10.89 -12.20 7.11
C ASP A 86 -11.94 -11.98 8.21
N PRO A 87 -11.68 -12.36 9.47
CA PRO A 87 -12.63 -12.11 10.56
C PRO A 87 -13.01 -10.63 10.76
N LEU A 88 -12.13 -9.67 10.46
CA LEU A 88 -12.43 -8.24 10.50
C LEU A 88 -13.40 -7.83 9.38
N TYR A 89 -13.29 -8.45 8.20
CA TYR A 89 -14.28 -8.28 7.13
C TYR A 89 -15.66 -8.72 7.61
N LEU A 90 -15.73 -9.92 8.21
CA LEU A 90 -16.98 -10.48 8.73
C LEU A 90 -17.58 -9.62 9.84
N GLN A 91 -16.75 -9.09 10.75
CA GLN A 91 -17.21 -8.15 11.79
C GLN A 91 -17.73 -6.84 11.18
N GLY A 92 -17.05 -6.31 10.17
CA GLY A 92 -17.52 -5.12 9.44
C GLY A 92 -18.86 -5.36 8.74
N ARG A 93 -19.04 -6.53 8.11
CA ARG A 93 -20.32 -6.92 7.49
C ARG A 93 -21.45 -7.04 8.52
N GLN A 94 -21.18 -7.68 9.66
CA GLN A 94 -22.16 -7.78 10.75
C GLN A 94 -22.56 -6.40 11.28
N PHE A 95 -21.59 -5.49 11.44
CA PHE A 95 -21.86 -4.11 11.82
C PHE A 95 -22.71 -3.39 10.78
N GLN A 96 -22.36 -3.53 9.50
CA GLN A 96 -23.07 -2.92 8.39
C GLN A 96 -24.54 -3.35 8.36
N GLU A 97 -24.80 -4.66 8.42
CA GLU A 97 -26.14 -5.23 8.41
C GLU A 97 -26.97 -4.77 9.61
N ARG A 98 -26.38 -4.81 10.80
CA ARG A 98 -27.07 -4.44 12.04
C ARG A 98 -27.51 -2.98 12.06
N TRP A 99 -26.65 -2.07 11.60
CA TRP A 99 -26.87 -0.63 11.72
C TRP A 99 -27.39 0.02 10.43
N GLY A 100 -27.67 -0.77 9.39
CA GLY A 100 -28.21 -0.28 8.12
C GLY A 100 -27.25 0.70 7.42
N VAL A 101 -25.95 0.39 7.45
CA VAL A 101 -24.91 1.14 6.75
C VAL A 101 -24.99 0.81 5.25
N SER A 102 -24.81 1.81 4.38
CA SER A 102 -24.87 1.56 2.94
C SER A 102 -23.70 0.71 2.45
N GLU A 103 -23.90 -0.06 1.38
CA GLU A 103 -22.83 -0.87 0.77
C GLU A 103 -21.62 0.00 0.41
N SER A 104 -21.84 1.18 -0.18
CA SER A 104 -20.75 2.10 -0.50
C SER A 104 -19.94 2.52 0.73
N SER A 105 -20.59 2.76 1.88
CA SER A 105 -19.88 3.17 3.11
C SER A 105 -18.99 2.03 3.63
N PHE A 106 -19.48 0.79 3.53
CA PHE A 106 -18.67 -0.40 3.87
C PHE A 106 -17.48 -0.57 2.91
N LEU A 107 -17.70 -0.42 1.59
CA LEU A 107 -16.64 -0.52 0.58
C LEU A 107 -15.61 0.61 0.73
N ASN A 108 -16.04 1.83 1.01
CA ASN A 108 -15.15 2.96 1.26
C ASN A 108 -14.33 2.76 2.53
N TRP A 109 -14.93 2.22 3.60
CA TRP A 109 -14.18 1.82 4.79
C TRP A 109 -13.07 0.81 4.46
N MET A 110 -13.35 -0.20 3.63
CA MET A 110 -12.32 -1.15 3.17
C MET A 110 -11.23 -0.49 2.30
N GLU A 111 -11.62 0.40 1.40
CA GLU A 111 -10.69 1.09 0.50
C GLU A 111 -9.75 2.01 1.28
N LEU A 112 -10.29 2.77 2.25
CA LEU A 112 -9.50 3.64 3.13
C LEU A 112 -8.54 2.83 4.04
N LEU A 113 -8.92 1.61 4.42
CA LEU A 113 -8.02 0.71 5.15
C LEU A 113 -6.89 0.14 4.28
N THR A 114 -6.97 0.26 2.96
CA THR A 114 -5.98 -0.28 2.04
C THR A 114 -4.77 0.65 1.93
N GLY A 115 -3.57 0.12 2.17
CA GLY A 115 -2.34 0.91 2.11
C GLY A 115 -1.11 0.13 2.54
N TRP A 116 0.05 0.78 2.59
CA TRP A 116 1.28 0.13 3.05
C TRP A 116 1.33 0.08 4.57
N MET A 117 1.44 -1.13 5.14
CA MET A 117 1.43 -1.33 6.60
C MET A 117 2.61 -0.67 7.30
N GLU A 118 3.74 -0.58 6.61
CA GLU A 118 4.97 0.02 7.11
C GLU A 118 5.04 1.54 6.86
N PHE A 119 3.99 2.16 6.32
CA PHE A 119 3.92 3.62 6.20
C PHE A 119 3.20 4.19 7.43
N PRO A 120 3.42 5.48 7.77
CA PRO A 120 2.59 6.16 8.74
C PRO A 120 1.12 6.09 8.30
N ALA A 121 0.21 5.95 9.26
CA ALA A 121 -1.22 5.96 9.01
C ALA A 121 -1.86 7.29 9.43
N VAL A 122 -3.10 7.52 9.03
CA VAL A 122 -3.89 8.68 9.43
C VAL A 122 -5.13 8.22 10.17
N MET A 123 -5.51 8.90 11.24
CA MET A 123 -6.77 8.68 11.96
C MET A 123 -7.64 9.93 11.83
N LEU A 124 -8.81 9.76 11.25
CA LEU A 124 -9.90 10.74 11.20
C LEU A 124 -10.94 10.42 12.28
N LEU A 125 -11.94 11.29 12.44
CA LEU A 125 -12.98 11.08 13.44
C LEU A 125 -13.99 10.03 12.96
N ASN A 126 -14.56 10.28 11.79
CA ASN A 126 -15.66 9.53 11.22
C ASN A 126 -15.73 9.78 9.69
N PRO A 127 -16.45 8.94 8.94
CA PRO A 127 -16.49 9.04 7.49
C PRO A 127 -17.02 10.38 6.98
N SER A 128 -16.65 10.67 5.73
CA SER A 128 -17.17 11.82 4.98
C SER A 128 -18.70 11.81 4.93
N PRO A 129 -19.37 12.98 4.90
CA PRO A 129 -20.79 13.07 4.55
C PRO A 129 -21.12 12.39 3.21
N TRP A 130 -20.13 12.30 2.32
CA TRP A 130 -20.21 11.71 0.98
C TRP A 130 -19.91 10.20 0.95
N ASP A 131 -19.75 9.54 2.09
CA ASP A 131 -19.36 8.12 2.19
C ASP A 131 -20.42 7.13 1.63
N HIS A 132 -21.61 7.64 1.27
CA HIS A 132 -22.61 6.86 0.53
C HIS A 132 -22.31 6.74 -0.97
N LEU A 133 -21.37 7.54 -1.50
CA LEU A 133 -20.99 7.55 -2.91
C LEU A 133 -19.84 6.56 -3.19
N PRO A 134 -19.62 6.19 -4.47
CA PRO A 134 -18.41 5.46 -4.87
C PRO A 134 -17.14 6.19 -4.43
N HIS A 135 -16.07 5.44 -4.13
CA HIS A 135 -14.85 5.98 -3.52
C HIS A 135 -14.27 7.20 -4.24
N ALA A 136 -14.14 7.16 -5.57
CA ALA A 136 -13.61 8.28 -6.34
C ALA A 136 -14.44 9.57 -6.15
N GLU A 137 -15.76 9.46 -6.24
CA GLU A 137 -16.67 10.59 -6.02
C GLU A 137 -16.65 11.08 -4.56
N MET A 138 -16.53 10.17 -3.60
CA MET A 138 -16.36 10.52 -2.18
C MET A 138 -15.09 11.35 -1.97
N VAL A 139 -13.97 10.97 -2.57
CA VAL A 139 -12.69 11.68 -2.46
C VAL A 139 -12.79 13.07 -3.08
N ASP A 140 -13.36 13.19 -4.28
CA ASP A 140 -13.51 14.47 -4.99
C ASP A 140 -14.39 15.48 -4.25
N LEU A 141 -15.43 15.00 -3.56
CA LEU A 141 -16.38 15.86 -2.85
C LEU A 141 -16.00 16.10 -1.39
N SER A 142 -15.14 15.27 -0.81
CA SER A 142 -14.72 15.38 0.59
C SER A 142 -13.56 16.34 0.74
N THR A 143 -13.83 17.53 1.31
CA THR A 143 -12.78 18.50 1.67
C THR A 143 -11.61 17.87 2.44
N THR A 144 -11.89 16.88 3.30
CA THR A 144 -10.85 16.20 4.07
C THR A 144 -9.99 15.29 3.20
N LEU A 145 -10.61 14.46 2.35
CA LEU A 145 -9.88 13.48 1.55
C LEU A 145 -9.15 14.14 0.38
N THR A 146 -9.75 15.14 -0.28
CA THR A 146 -9.05 15.95 -1.28
C THR A 146 -7.83 16.64 -0.67
N TRP A 147 -7.96 17.23 0.51
CA TRP A 147 -6.83 17.87 1.20
C TRP A 147 -5.72 16.86 1.54
N LEU A 148 -6.10 15.66 1.98
CA LEU A 148 -5.13 14.59 2.27
C LEU A 148 -4.42 14.15 0.99
N GLU A 149 -5.13 13.95 -0.10
CA GLU A 149 -4.58 13.58 -1.40
C GLU A 149 -3.56 14.62 -1.89
N ASP A 150 -3.96 15.89 -1.93
CA ASP A 150 -3.08 17.00 -2.34
C ASP A 150 -1.82 17.07 -1.48
N THR A 151 -1.97 16.90 -0.16
CA THR A 151 -0.86 17.00 0.79
C THR A 151 0.08 15.78 0.71
N LEU A 152 -0.47 14.57 0.53
CA LEU A 152 0.32 13.36 0.32
C LEU A 152 1.06 13.40 -1.02
N GLN A 153 0.48 14.01 -2.05
CA GLN A 153 1.14 14.19 -3.34
C GLN A 153 2.42 15.03 -3.21
N MET A 154 2.44 16.05 -2.33
CA MET A 154 3.67 16.81 -2.01
C MET A 154 4.76 15.92 -1.41
N ALA A 155 4.38 14.81 -0.76
CA ALA A 155 5.27 13.79 -0.25
C ALA A 155 5.56 12.66 -1.26
N GLN A 156 5.09 12.75 -2.51
CA GLN A 156 5.19 11.69 -3.53
C GLN A 156 4.42 10.40 -3.18
N LEU A 157 3.32 10.54 -2.45
CA LEU A 157 2.40 9.46 -2.11
C LEU A 157 1.03 9.75 -2.72
N ALA A 158 0.33 8.69 -3.11
CA ALA A 158 -1.08 8.73 -3.44
C ALA A 158 -1.91 8.38 -2.20
N LEU A 159 -3.20 8.72 -2.20
CA LEU A 159 -4.09 8.41 -1.10
C LEU A 159 -4.10 6.89 -0.79
N GLN A 160 -4.12 6.04 -1.84
CA GLN A 160 -4.11 4.59 -1.67
C GLN A 160 -2.80 4.03 -1.10
N ASP A 161 -1.74 4.81 -0.94
CA ASP A 161 -0.52 4.34 -0.28
C ASP A 161 -0.64 4.33 1.24
N VAL A 162 -1.58 5.11 1.78
CA VAL A 162 -1.67 5.42 3.20
C VAL A 162 -2.94 4.83 3.77
N ILE A 163 -2.81 4.08 4.85
CA ILE A 163 -3.96 3.55 5.58
C ILE A 163 -4.62 4.71 6.35
N ILE A 164 -5.91 4.90 6.12
CA ILE A 164 -6.75 5.89 6.78
C ILE A 164 -7.76 5.15 7.64
N PHE A 165 -7.69 5.41 8.94
CA PHE A 165 -8.67 4.95 9.92
C PHE A 165 -9.66 6.06 10.20
N ASP A 166 -10.91 5.69 10.44
CA ASP A 166 -11.83 6.50 11.22
C ASP A 166 -11.85 5.99 12.66
N MET A 167 -11.98 6.89 13.63
CA MET A 167 -12.21 6.51 15.03
C MET A 167 -13.57 5.82 15.18
N PHE A 168 -14.58 6.24 14.41
CA PHE A 168 -15.89 5.63 14.33
C PHE A 168 -16.22 5.28 12.87
N PRO A 169 -15.63 4.19 12.32
CA PRO A 169 -15.83 3.80 10.94
C PRO A 169 -17.30 3.48 10.67
N MET A 170 -17.74 3.78 9.44
CA MET A 170 -19.10 3.58 8.96
C MET A 170 -20.20 4.35 9.74
N VAL A 171 -19.83 5.19 10.72
CA VAL A 171 -20.77 6.03 11.47
C VAL A 171 -20.72 7.46 10.96
N ARG A 172 -21.62 7.81 10.05
CA ARG A 172 -21.83 9.21 9.69
C ARG A 172 -22.69 9.93 10.73
N ASP A 173 -22.64 11.26 10.69
CA ASP A 173 -23.45 12.13 11.54
C ASP A 173 -24.97 11.85 11.39
N ASP A 174 -25.45 11.63 10.17
CA ASP A 174 -26.87 11.36 9.90
C ASP A 174 -27.33 9.97 10.38
N LEU A 175 -26.44 8.97 10.33
CA LEU A 175 -26.68 7.67 10.97
C LEU A 175 -26.84 7.85 12.48
N LEU A 176 -25.94 8.61 13.11
CA LEU A 176 -26.00 8.85 14.54
C LEU A 176 -27.27 9.63 14.94
N GLU A 177 -27.69 10.59 14.11
CA GLU A 177 -28.90 11.39 14.34
C GLU A 177 -30.18 10.57 14.22
N ARG A 178 -30.26 9.66 13.24
CA ARG A 178 -31.45 8.80 13.04
C ARG A 178 -31.52 7.60 13.99
N THR A 179 -30.40 7.20 14.61
CA THR A 179 -30.38 6.11 15.59
C THR A 179 -31.00 6.56 16.92
N ASP A 180 -31.86 5.71 17.48
CA ASP A 180 -32.52 5.94 18.77
C ASP A 180 -31.49 6.13 19.89
N VAL A 181 -31.79 7.02 20.83
CA VAL A 181 -30.88 7.38 21.93
C VAL A 181 -30.41 6.16 22.73
N ALA A 182 -31.29 5.15 22.89
CA ALA A 182 -30.97 3.90 23.59
C ALA A 182 -29.88 3.08 22.88
N ASP A 183 -29.81 3.16 21.55
CA ASP A 183 -28.93 2.34 20.72
C ASP A 183 -27.64 3.05 20.29
N ARG A 184 -27.59 4.39 20.39
CA ARG A 184 -26.40 5.19 20.02
C ARG A 184 -25.13 4.74 20.75
N VAL A 185 -25.25 4.38 22.02
CA VAL A 185 -24.09 3.91 22.80
C VAL A 185 -23.53 2.61 22.22
N ALA A 186 -24.40 1.65 21.87
CA ALA A 186 -23.99 0.39 21.27
C ALA A 186 -23.37 0.61 19.87
N LEU A 187 -23.99 1.46 19.05
CA LEU A 187 -23.46 1.84 17.73
C LEU A 187 -22.03 2.37 17.82
N VAL A 188 -21.78 3.34 18.70
CA VAL A 188 -20.48 3.99 18.88
C VAL A 188 -19.45 3.01 19.46
N GLN A 189 -19.85 2.19 20.44
CA GLN A 189 -18.96 1.17 21.03
C GLN A 189 -18.54 0.10 20.03
N GLU A 190 -19.48 -0.41 19.23
CA GLU A 190 -19.22 -1.43 18.22
C GLU A 190 -18.37 -0.86 17.07
N SER A 191 -18.65 0.36 16.63
CA SER A 191 -17.85 1.06 15.63
C SER A 191 -16.41 1.26 16.10
N PHE A 192 -16.22 1.75 17.34
CA PHE A 192 -14.89 1.89 17.91
C PHE A 192 -14.16 0.55 18.08
N ALA A 193 -14.89 -0.52 18.43
CA ALA A 193 -14.30 -1.86 18.52
C ALA A 193 -13.70 -2.32 17.18
N LEU A 194 -14.34 -1.98 16.04
CA LEU A 194 -13.77 -2.21 14.71
C LEU A 194 -12.44 -1.45 14.54
N THR A 195 -12.38 -0.16 14.91
CA THR A 195 -11.12 0.62 14.85
C THR A 195 -10.00 -0.02 15.65
N VAL A 196 -10.30 -0.46 16.88
CA VAL A 196 -9.31 -1.14 17.72
C VAL A 196 -8.82 -2.42 17.04
N GLU A 197 -9.71 -3.20 16.45
CA GLU A 197 -9.33 -4.42 15.73
C GLU A 197 -8.51 -4.13 14.47
N CYS A 198 -8.86 -3.08 13.71
CA CYS A 198 -8.05 -2.61 12.59
C CYS A 198 -6.63 -2.24 13.05
N LEU A 199 -6.49 -1.48 14.15
CA LEU A 199 -5.19 -1.09 14.69
C LEU A 199 -4.37 -2.31 15.15
N ARG A 200 -5.00 -3.32 15.78
CA ARG A 200 -4.31 -4.56 16.19
C ARG A 200 -3.75 -5.34 15.01
N ARG A 201 -4.40 -5.28 13.85
CA ARG A 201 -4.02 -6.02 12.63
C ARG A 201 -3.01 -5.27 11.78
N VAL A 202 -3.23 -3.98 11.59
CA VAL A 202 -2.34 -3.12 10.80
C VAL A 202 -1.03 -2.86 11.56
N GLN A 203 -1.12 -2.66 12.87
CA GLN A 203 0.01 -2.34 13.76
C GLN A 203 0.87 -1.15 13.28
N PRO A 204 0.25 0.02 12.98
CA PRO A 204 0.98 1.16 12.45
C PRO A 204 1.99 1.69 13.46
N ARG A 205 3.26 1.84 13.06
CA ARG A 205 4.29 2.38 13.98
C ARG A 205 4.08 3.87 14.29
N VAL A 206 3.57 4.62 13.30
CA VAL A 206 3.28 6.04 13.40
C VAL A 206 1.86 6.28 12.92
N LEU A 207 1.09 7.05 13.69
CA LEU A 207 -0.29 7.43 13.36
C LEU A 207 -0.44 8.94 13.54
N ILE A 208 -0.85 9.66 12.50
CA ILE A 208 -1.25 11.06 12.64
C ILE A 208 -2.73 11.09 13.00
N SER A 209 -3.04 11.53 14.22
CA SER A 209 -4.42 11.69 14.68
C SER A 209 -4.94 13.08 14.34
N CYS A 210 -5.92 13.13 13.45
CA CYS A 210 -6.58 14.34 12.96
C CYS A 210 -7.98 14.52 13.55
N GLN A 211 -8.28 13.87 14.67
CA GLN A 211 -9.55 14.05 15.36
C GLN A 211 -9.34 14.88 16.62
N CYS A 212 -9.86 16.11 16.59
CA CYS A 212 -9.83 17.05 17.72
C CYS A 212 -11.10 16.94 18.60
N CYS A 213 -11.93 15.91 18.38
CA CYS A 213 -13.33 15.90 18.78
C CYS A 213 -13.63 14.85 19.86
N THR A 214 -12.92 14.90 20.96
CA THR A 214 -13.34 14.24 22.21
C THR A 214 -13.26 15.20 23.38
N GLN A 215 -13.87 16.37 23.23
CA GLN A 215 -14.32 17.03 24.45
C GLN A 215 -15.40 16.14 25.08
N PRO A 216 -15.39 15.93 26.41
CA PRO A 216 -16.45 15.25 27.16
C PRO A 216 -17.87 15.79 26.92
N LEU A 217 -18.00 16.91 26.21
CA LEU A 217 -19.21 17.67 25.94
C LEU A 217 -19.59 17.71 24.45
N ASN A 218 -18.99 16.90 23.57
CA ASN A 218 -19.48 16.79 22.20
C ASN A 218 -20.85 16.10 22.22
N ALA A 219 -21.91 16.91 22.34
CA ALA A 219 -23.29 16.47 22.49
C ALA A 219 -23.76 15.55 21.34
N ARG A 220 -23.10 15.60 20.19
CA ARG A 220 -23.44 14.79 19.02
C ARG A 220 -23.01 13.33 19.20
N TRP A 221 -21.78 13.10 19.63
CA TRP A 221 -21.18 11.77 19.79
C TRP A 221 -21.43 11.14 21.17
N GLY A 222 -22.05 11.91 22.08
CA GLY A 222 -22.27 11.48 23.46
C GLY A 222 -20.97 11.40 24.25
N PHE A 223 -21.10 11.20 25.56
CA PHE A 223 -19.94 10.93 26.40
C PHE A 223 -19.44 9.51 26.10
N PHE A 224 -18.42 9.40 25.24
CA PHE A 224 -17.74 8.14 24.98
C PHE A 224 -16.53 8.01 25.91
N ASP A 225 -16.75 7.38 27.08
CA ASP A 225 -15.70 7.15 28.06
C ASP A 225 -14.90 5.89 27.73
N ASN A 226 -13.89 6.06 26.88
CA ASN A 226 -12.98 4.99 26.53
C ASN A 226 -11.54 5.48 26.63
N ALA A 227 -10.75 4.84 27.50
CA ALA A 227 -9.36 5.22 27.75
C ALA A 227 -8.49 5.14 26.48
N MET A 228 -8.71 4.15 25.62
CA MET A 228 -7.96 4.03 24.36
C MET A 228 -8.37 5.13 23.39
N ALA A 229 -9.66 5.45 23.29
CA ALA A 229 -10.11 6.57 22.48
C ALA A 229 -9.42 7.86 22.93
N GLN A 230 -9.46 8.19 24.23
CA GLN A 230 -8.80 9.38 24.80
C GLN A 230 -7.30 9.46 24.46
N GLN A 231 -6.60 8.33 24.48
CA GLN A 231 -5.17 8.27 24.11
C GLN A 231 -4.94 8.57 22.61
N LEU A 232 -5.84 8.10 21.74
CA LEU A 232 -5.83 8.36 20.30
C LEU A 232 -6.27 9.79 19.94
N CYS A 233 -6.79 10.57 20.89
CA CYS A 233 -7.29 11.92 20.64
C CYS A 233 -6.22 12.96 20.43
N SER A 234 -6.46 13.79 19.42
CA SER A 234 -5.68 14.98 19.17
C SER A 234 -6.36 16.21 19.76
N SER A 235 -5.58 17.28 19.84
CA SER A 235 -6.04 18.59 20.27
C SER A 235 -5.32 19.63 19.43
N VAL A 236 -5.96 20.79 19.21
CA VAL A 236 -5.31 21.90 18.49
C VAL A 236 -4.02 22.31 19.19
N ALA A 237 -4.03 22.41 20.52
CA ALA A 237 -2.85 22.78 21.30
C ALA A 237 -1.72 21.75 21.16
N GLY A 238 -2.03 20.45 21.24
CA GLY A 238 -1.05 19.39 21.06
C GLY A 238 -0.53 19.30 19.62
N ALA A 239 -1.36 19.57 18.62
CA ALA A 239 -0.91 19.64 17.24
C ALA A 239 0.03 20.82 17.00
N GLN A 240 -0.29 21.99 17.54
CA GLN A 240 0.57 23.19 17.44
C GLN A 240 1.91 23.03 18.16
N SER A 241 1.94 22.29 19.27
CA SER A 241 3.19 21.98 19.98
C SER A 241 3.95 20.79 19.40
N GLY A 242 3.42 20.14 18.35
CA GLY A 242 4.03 18.96 17.74
C GLY A 242 4.08 17.76 18.69
N GLN A 243 3.10 17.62 19.58
CA GLN A 243 3.06 16.60 20.61
C GLN A 243 2.88 15.20 20.01
N VAL A 244 3.68 14.25 20.51
CA VAL A 244 3.59 12.82 20.20
C VAL A 244 3.28 12.04 21.47
N ARG A 245 2.42 11.03 21.37
CA ARG A 245 2.06 10.12 22.46
C ARG A 245 2.40 8.69 22.08
N GLY A 246 2.96 7.92 23.02
CA GLY A 246 3.06 6.47 22.89
C GLY A 246 1.75 5.83 23.30
N VAL A 247 1.18 4.98 22.44
CA VAL A 247 -0.07 4.25 22.70
C VAL A 247 0.16 2.78 22.42
N ASP A 248 -0.20 1.90 23.36
CA ASP A 248 -0.02 0.46 23.23
C ASP A 248 -1.34 -0.19 22.82
N VAL A 249 -1.36 -0.88 21.67
CA VAL A 249 -2.54 -1.55 21.11
C VAL A 249 -2.17 -2.99 20.75
N GLY A 250 -2.84 -3.98 21.35
CA GLY A 250 -2.62 -5.39 21.01
C GLY A 250 -1.18 -5.88 21.21
N GLY A 251 -0.42 -5.29 22.14
CA GLY A 251 0.97 -5.65 22.39
C GLY A 251 2.00 -4.97 21.47
N HIS A 252 1.58 -4.04 20.62
CA HIS A 252 2.47 -3.18 19.84
C HIS A 252 2.36 -1.73 20.30
N ARG A 253 3.50 -1.02 20.32
CA ARG A 253 3.55 0.42 20.60
C ARG A 253 3.44 1.23 19.31
N MET A 254 2.61 2.25 19.34
CA MET A 254 2.37 3.22 18.29
C MET A 254 2.79 4.61 18.76
N HIS A 255 3.36 5.41 17.86
CA HIS A 255 3.56 6.85 18.07
C HIS A 255 2.42 7.63 17.43
N VAL A 256 1.53 8.17 18.27
CA VAL A 256 0.40 9.00 17.86
C VAL A 256 0.84 10.46 17.83
N VAL A 257 0.98 10.98 16.62
CA VAL A 257 1.28 12.38 16.33
C VAL A 257 -0.03 13.17 16.36
N GLN A 258 -0.12 14.22 17.17
CA GLN A 258 -1.31 15.04 17.18
C GLN A 258 -1.35 15.96 15.95
N GLY A 259 -2.42 15.85 15.18
CA GLY A 259 -2.76 16.71 14.04
C GLY A 259 -4.09 17.42 14.26
N MET A 260 -4.50 18.19 13.26
CA MET A 260 -5.79 18.89 13.23
C MET A 260 -6.65 18.30 12.12
N HIS A 261 -7.96 18.30 12.30
CA HIS A 261 -8.87 17.82 11.27
C HIS A 261 -8.79 18.72 10.02
N PRO A 262 -8.49 18.21 8.82
CA PRO A 262 -8.36 19.03 7.62
C PRO A 262 -9.58 19.91 7.34
N ASN A 263 -10.80 19.37 7.46
CA ASN A 263 -12.02 20.17 7.30
C ASN A 263 -12.10 21.39 8.24
N TYR A 264 -11.65 21.26 9.50
CA TYR A 264 -11.62 22.40 10.43
C TYR A 264 -10.62 23.48 9.97
N ILE A 265 -9.46 23.07 9.46
CA ILE A 265 -8.43 23.97 8.98
C ILE A 265 -8.89 24.71 7.73
N VAL A 266 -9.42 23.98 6.74
CA VAL A 266 -9.92 24.57 5.49
C VAL A 266 -11.08 25.52 5.75
N GLN A 267 -12.03 25.15 6.61
CA GLN A 267 -13.26 25.95 6.80
C GLN A 267 -13.16 27.03 7.88
N LYS A 268 -12.37 26.83 8.94
CA LYS A 268 -12.39 27.67 10.15
C LYS A 268 -11.06 28.32 10.48
N ARG A 269 -9.94 27.67 10.16
CA ARG A 269 -8.58 28.12 10.53
C ARG A 269 -7.58 27.97 9.38
N PRO A 270 -7.80 28.64 8.24
CA PRO A 270 -6.92 28.52 7.07
C PRO A 270 -5.50 29.01 7.35
N ASP A 271 -5.32 29.87 8.37
CA ASP A 271 -4.03 30.32 8.89
C ASP A 271 -3.14 29.16 9.37
N LEU A 272 -3.74 28.04 9.77
CA LEU A 272 -3.03 26.86 10.26
C LEU A 272 -2.76 25.82 9.15
N ASN A 273 -3.14 26.08 7.90
CA ASN A 273 -2.99 25.12 6.80
C ASN A 273 -1.54 24.73 6.56
N GLY A 274 -0.63 25.72 6.46
CA GLY A 274 0.80 25.45 6.24
C GLY A 274 1.44 24.64 7.37
N MET A 275 0.93 24.78 8.60
CA MET A 275 1.39 23.98 9.75
C MET A 275 0.96 22.53 9.62
N LEU A 276 -0.32 22.25 9.29
CA LEU A 276 -0.80 20.88 9.12
C LEU A 276 -0.16 20.20 7.90
N GLN A 277 -0.05 20.91 6.76
CA GLN A 277 0.66 20.40 5.58
C GLN A 277 2.12 20.10 5.92
N GLY A 278 2.79 21.02 6.62
CA GLY A 278 4.17 20.83 7.08
C GLY A 278 4.33 19.60 7.97
N LEU A 279 3.37 19.31 8.86
CA LEU A 279 3.37 18.10 9.68
C LEU A 279 3.31 16.84 8.82
N PHE A 280 2.36 16.76 7.89
CA PHE A 280 2.20 15.61 7.01
C PHE A 280 3.43 15.40 6.13
N VAL A 281 3.91 16.45 5.47
CA VAL A 281 5.11 16.37 4.62
C VAL A 281 6.30 15.91 5.44
N ARG A 282 6.52 16.43 6.65
CA ARG A 282 7.62 15.98 7.51
C ARG A 282 7.55 14.49 7.80
N VAL A 283 6.38 13.97 8.18
CA VAL A 283 6.20 12.56 8.54
C VAL A 283 6.30 11.64 7.32
N PHE A 284 5.70 12.02 6.19
CA PHE A 284 5.53 11.14 5.02
C PHE A 284 6.63 11.25 3.95
N HIS A 285 7.34 12.37 3.84
CA HIS A 285 8.25 12.63 2.72
C HIS A 285 9.32 11.54 2.54
N GLY A 286 9.92 11.05 3.64
CA GLY A 286 10.91 9.99 3.57
C GLY A 286 10.35 8.68 2.99
N PHE A 287 9.08 8.36 3.27
CA PHE A 287 8.40 7.16 2.77
C PHE A 287 8.06 7.28 1.29
N GLY A 288 7.62 8.45 0.83
CA GLY A 288 7.37 8.67 -0.59
C GLY A 288 8.64 8.71 -1.43
N VAL A 289 9.74 9.32 -0.94
CA VAL A 289 11.06 9.23 -1.60
C VAL A 289 11.52 7.76 -1.70
N TRP A 290 11.34 6.99 -0.63
CA TRP A 290 11.64 5.56 -0.64
C TRP A 290 10.80 4.81 -1.68
N LYS A 291 9.47 5.06 -1.74
CA LYS A 291 8.55 4.45 -2.71
C LYS A 291 8.96 4.77 -4.14
N SER A 292 9.17 6.05 -4.45
CA SER A 292 9.58 6.52 -5.79
C SER A 292 10.88 5.86 -6.24
N ARG A 293 11.88 5.77 -5.35
CA ARG A 293 13.15 5.10 -5.66
C ARG A 293 12.97 3.61 -5.93
N ARG A 294 12.14 2.93 -5.14
CA ARG A 294 11.82 1.52 -5.32
C ARG A 294 11.14 1.28 -6.67
N GLN A 295 10.11 2.05 -6.99
CA GLN A 295 9.38 1.94 -8.26
C GLN A 295 10.28 2.24 -9.47
N ALA A 296 11.12 3.29 -9.39
CA ALA A 296 12.09 3.58 -10.43
C ALA A 296 13.09 2.44 -10.65
N THR A 297 13.59 1.84 -9.57
CA THR A 297 14.51 0.70 -9.64
C THR A 297 13.84 -0.52 -10.25
N GLN A 298 12.60 -0.83 -9.86
CA GLN A 298 11.83 -1.94 -10.43
C GLN A 298 11.53 -1.72 -11.92
N GLY A 299 11.15 -0.49 -12.30
CA GLY A 299 10.96 -0.11 -13.69
C GLY A 299 12.24 -0.25 -14.52
N ALA A 300 13.39 0.17 -13.98
CA ALA A 300 14.69 0.00 -14.64
C ALA A 300 15.07 -1.48 -14.81
N LEU A 301 14.80 -2.32 -13.80
CA LEU A 301 15.03 -3.76 -13.88
C LEU A 301 14.15 -4.43 -14.94
N LEU A 302 12.86 -4.09 -15.00
CA LEU A 302 11.93 -4.58 -16.02
C LEU A 302 12.33 -4.10 -17.43
N GLY A 303 12.76 -2.85 -17.55
CA GLY A 303 13.29 -2.29 -18.79
C GLY A 303 14.54 -3.03 -19.26
N ALA A 304 15.49 -3.28 -18.35
CA ALA A 304 16.70 -4.06 -18.64
C ALA A 304 16.37 -5.50 -19.06
N ALA A 305 15.43 -6.15 -18.36
CA ALA A 305 14.96 -7.49 -18.71
C ALA A 305 14.36 -7.51 -20.13
N THR A 306 13.53 -6.53 -20.48
CA THR A 306 12.96 -6.40 -21.83
C THR A 306 14.04 -6.25 -22.90
N VAL A 307 15.07 -5.43 -22.65
CA VAL A 307 16.18 -5.23 -23.58
C VAL A 307 16.96 -6.54 -23.75
N ILE A 308 17.32 -7.22 -22.66
CA ILE A 308 18.03 -8.51 -22.71
C ILE A 308 17.22 -9.52 -23.53
N SER A 309 15.91 -9.64 -23.26
CA SER A 309 15.01 -10.52 -24.02
C SER A 309 15.03 -10.21 -25.52
N SER A 310 14.96 -8.94 -25.92
CA SER A 310 15.00 -8.54 -27.34
C SER A 310 16.36 -8.81 -28.01
N LEU A 311 17.47 -8.64 -27.28
CA LEU A 311 18.80 -8.98 -27.77
C LEU A 311 18.96 -10.48 -27.99
N VAL A 312 18.44 -11.32 -27.09
CA VAL A 312 18.45 -12.79 -27.23
C VAL A 312 17.69 -13.22 -28.49
N VAL A 313 16.49 -12.67 -28.72
CA VAL A 313 15.71 -12.94 -29.94
C VAL A 313 16.47 -12.51 -31.19
N THR A 314 17.12 -11.35 -31.15
CA THR A 314 17.91 -10.83 -32.28
C THR A 314 19.11 -11.71 -32.57
N LEU A 315 19.85 -12.14 -31.53
CA LEU A 315 20.98 -13.04 -31.65
C LEU A 315 20.57 -14.36 -32.32
N ARG A 316 19.46 -14.96 -31.89
CA ARG A 316 18.93 -16.18 -32.54
C ARG A 316 18.66 -16.01 -34.02
N ARG A 317 18.01 -14.90 -34.41
CA ARG A 317 17.75 -14.61 -35.84
C ARG A 317 19.05 -14.50 -36.64
N GLN A 318 20.08 -13.88 -36.06
CA GLN A 318 21.40 -13.77 -36.70
C GLN A 318 22.12 -15.12 -36.81
N LEU A 319 22.04 -15.97 -35.78
CA LEU A 319 22.62 -17.33 -35.82
C LEU A 319 21.94 -18.18 -36.91
N GLN A 320 20.60 -18.12 -37.01
CA GLN A 320 19.84 -18.80 -38.06
C GLN A 320 20.20 -18.29 -39.47
N LEU A 321 20.38 -16.98 -39.64
CA LEU A 321 20.81 -16.40 -40.91
C LEU A 321 22.22 -16.88 -41.30
N TYR A 322 23.15 -16.87 -40.34
CA TYR A 322 24.51 -17.35 -40.56
C TYR A 322 24.54 -18.83 -40.96
N GLN A 323 23.76 -19.68 -40.30
CA GLN A 323 23.63 -21.09 -40.66
C GLN A 323 23.12 -21.27 -42.10
N LYS A 324 22.09 -20.51 -42.50
CA LYS A 324 21.60 -20.52 -43.90
C LYS A 324 22.67 -20.10 -44.90
N MET A 325 23.42 -19.06 -44.60
CA MET A 325 24.51 -18.60 -45.47
C MET A 325 25.64 -19.65 -45.57
N CYS A 326 25.96 -20.33 -44.48
CA CYS A 326 26.96 -21.41 -44.49
C CYS A 326 26.49 -22.60 -45.35
N GLN A 327 25.21 -22.98 -45.25
CA GLN A 327 24.61 -24.01 -46.11
C GLN A 327 24.69 -23.62 -47.59
N GLN A 328 24.32 -22.37 -47.93
CA GLN A 328 24.44 -21.86 -49.30
C GLN A 328 25.89 -21.85 -49.79
N ALA A 329 26.84 -21.38 -48.97
CA ALA A 329 28.25 -21.34 -49.34
C ALA A 329 28.79 -22.75 -49.67
N GLN A 330 28.39 -23.77 -48.91
CA GLN A 330 28.73 -25.17 -49.18
C GLN A 330 28.18 -25.66 -50.53
N GLU A 331 26.95 -25.27 -50.90
CA GLU A 331 26.35 -25.60 -52.21
C GLU A 331 27.17 -25.03 -53.39
N PHE A 332 27.81 -23.88 -53.19
CA PHE A 332 28.68 -23.24 -54.19
C PHE A 332 30.16 -23.66 -54.07
N GLY A 333 30.49 -24.62 -53.21
CA GLY A 333 31.88 -25.10 -53.02
C GLY A 333 32.81 -24.07 -52.39
N ILE A 334 32.28 -23.08 -51.68
CA ILE A 334 33.05 -22.08 -50.95
C ILE A 334 33.40 -22.68 -49.58
N GLU A 335 34.71 -22.79 -49.27
CA GLU A 335 35.14 -23.22 -47.93
C GLU A 335 34.57 -22.28 -46.86
N GLY A 336 33.87 -22.87 -45.89
CA GLY A 336 33.14 -22.14 -44.86
C GLY A 336 34.07 -21.32 -43.95
N PRO A 337 33.63 -20.16 -43.45
CA PRO A 337 34.46 -19.31 -42.60
C PRO A 337 34.83 -19.98 -41.27
N VAL A 338 36.01 -19.63 -40.72
CA VAL A 338 36.64 -20.20 -39.50
C VAL A 338 35.78 -20.10 -38.23
N ALA A 339 34.66 -19.35 -38.25
CA ALA A 339 33.83 -19.06 -37.09
C ALA A 339 32.69 -20.06 -36.80
N VAL A 340 32.47 -21.08 -37.64
CA VAL A 340 31.32 -22.01 -37.52
C VAL A 340 31.21 -22.65 -36.13
N GLY A 341 32.31 -23.17 -35.58
CA GLY A 341 32.30 -23.83 -34.27
C GLY A 341 31.91 -22.91 -33.10
N ARG A 342 32.22 -21.61 -33.18
CA ARG A 342 31.81 -20.63 -32.16
C ARG A 342 30.31 -20.29 -32.25
N VAL A 343 29.76 -20.30 -33.46
CA VAL A 343 28.32 -20.07 -33.69
C VAL A 343 27.49 -21.25 -33.20
N GLU A 344 27.97 -22.48 -33.42
CA GLU A 344 27.34 -23.70 -32.89
C GLU A 344 27.38 -23.76 -31.36
N GLU A 345 28.50 -23.36 -30.74
CA GLU A 345 28.62 -23.26 -29.29
C GLU A 345 27.63 -22.24 -28.70
N LEU A 346 27.53 -21.05 -29.30
CA LEU A 346 26.58 -20.01 -28.89
C LEU A 346 25.12 -20.46 -29.03
N GLN A 347 24.78 -21.17 -30.10
CA GLN A 347 23.44 -21.73 -30.30
C GLN A 347 23.10 -22.76 -29.20
N SER A 348 24.02 -23.69 -28.91
CA SER A 348 23.83 -24.69 -27.86
C SER A 348 23.65 -24.07 -26.48
N GLN A 349 24.37 -22.99 -26.17
CA GLN A 349 24.19 -22.25 -24.91
C GLN A 349 22.81 -21.59 -24.82
N LEU A 350 22.32 -20.99 -25.91
CA LEU A 350 20.99 -20.38 -25.95
C LEU A 350 19.85 -21.40 -25.84
N ASP A 351 20.00 -22.57 -26.46
CA ASP A 351 19.01 -23.65 -26.38
C ASP A 351 18.97 -24.26 -24.96
N GLY A 352 20.11 -24.32 -24.28
CA GLY A 352 20.20 -24.73 -22.87
C GLY A 352 19.49 -23.78 -21.89
N TRP A 353 19.30 -22.51 -22.24
CA TRP A 353 18.58 -21.53 -21.40
C TRP A 353 17.06 -21.71 -21.44
N GLU A 354 16.49 -22.30 -22.50
CA GLU A 354 15.05 -22.59 -22.58
C GLU A 354 14.62 -23.69 -21.63
N GLY A 355 15.44 -24.73 -21.46
CA GLY A 355 15.15 -25.84 -20.54
C GLY A 355 15.06 -25.44 -19.06
N HIS A 356 15.42 -24.20 -18.71
CA HIS A 356 15.40 -23.66 -17.34
C HIS A 356 14.33 -22.57 -17.12
N LEU A 357 13.63 -22.14 -18.18
CA LEU A 357 12.58 -21.11 -18.10
C LEU A 357 11.16 -21.69 -18.04
N ASP A 358 11.00 -22.99 -18.30
CA ASP A 358 9.72 -23.74 -18.23
C ASP A 358 9.53 -24.50 -16.89
N GLY A 359 10.35 -24.21 -15.87
CA GLY A 359 10.39 -24.91 -14.57
C GLY A 359 9.74 -24.16 -13.41
#